data_AF-A0A1X7T6E1-F1
#
_entry.id   AF-A0A1X7T6E1-F1
#
_cell.length_a   1.000
_cell.length_b   1.000
_cell.length_c   1.000
_cell.angle_alpha   90.00
_cell.angle_beta   90.00
_cell.angle_gamma   90.00
#
_symmetry.space_group_name_H-M   'P 1'
#
loop_
_entity.id
_entity.type
_entity.pdbx_description
1 polymer ?
#
loop_
_entity_poly.entity_id
_entity_poly.type
_entity_poly.pdbx_seq_one_letter_code
_entity_poly.pdbx_strand_id
1 'polypeptide(L)'
;MADLAVLKRTRGGHRAIATRRVKEVSDLFAASPGPDEIKLGQLKRGLQDTFDSLKKFDEQILPLVDPGVLDKEIEDSERIKDELFLAMSTVDHALSTLPPPTPVSTGRLSPVRPPVVSAKLPKLMLKSFNGSLVAWTSFWDSFKSAIHDNPSLATIDKFSYLQSLLEGKAKETIAGLALTDANYSTAIDLLEKRFGSKERITAAHMDVLMSLDAVSSDHHIFELRRLYDKTESTIRSLSALGVPVDS
;
A
#
# COMPACT_ATOMS: atom_id res chain seq x y z
N MET A 1 18.38 -4.08 -26.36
CA MET A 1 18.74 -3.23 -25.20
C MET A 1 18.68 -1.79 -25.66
N ALA A 2 18.02 -0.90 -24.91
CA ALA A 2 18.02 0.53 -25.23
C ALA A 2 19.43 1.11 -25.00
N ASP A 3 19.86 2.02 -25.86
CA ASP A 3 21.14 2.72 -25.74
C ASP A 3 21.17 3.58 -24.46
N LEU A 4 22.25 3.52 -23.68
CA LEU A 4 22.44 4.27 -22.44
C LEU A 4 22.26 5.77 -22.66
N ALA A 5 22.69 6.30 -23.80
CA ALA A 5 22.50 7.70 -24.15
C ALA A 5 21.01 8.06 -24.31
N VAL A 6 20.22 7.16 -24.90
CA VAL A 6 18.76 7.31 -25.07
C VAL A 6 18.05 7.22 -23.72
N LEU A 7 18.46 6.29 -22.85
CA LEU A 7 17.91 6.17 -21.50
C LEU A 7 18.17 7.43 -20.66
N LYS A 8 19.42 7.92 -20.66
CA LYS A 8 19.80 9.16 -19.95
C LYS A 8 19.04 10.37 -20.48
N ARG A 9 18.90 10.51 -21.80
CA ARG A 9 18.15 11.62 -22.43
C ARG A 9 16.67 11.57 -22.05
N THR A 10 16.07 10.38 -22.11
CA THR A 10 14.65 10.19 -21.75
C THR A 10 14.42 10.50 -20.27
N ARG A 11 15.26 9.97 -19.37
CA ARG A 11 15.20 10.30 -17.94
C ARG A 11 15.36 11.80 -17.69
N GLY A 12 16.27 12.47 -18.40
CA GLY A 12 16.42 13.93 -18.33
C GLY A 12 15.13 14.68 -18.65
N GLY A 13 14.36 14.22 -19.64
CA GLY A 13 13.02 14.74 -19.92
C GLY A 13 12.04 14.55 -18.77
N HIS A 14 12.02 13.37 -18.16
CA HIS A 14 11.19 13.11 -16.97
C HIS A 14 11.61 13.93 -15.74
N ARG A 15 12.92 14.17 -15.54
CA ARG A 15 13.43 15.05 -14.48
C ARG A 15 12.94 16.49 -14.68
N ALA A 16 12.97 17.00 -15.92
CA ALA A 16 12.41 18.33 -16.22
C ALA A 16 10.90 18.41 -15.95
N ILE A 17 10.15 17.36 -16.28
CA ILE A 17 8.72 17.27 -15.95
C ILE A 17 8.50 17.24 -14.44
N ALA A 18 9.33 16.51 -13.68
CA ALA A 18 9.26 16.46 -12.22
C ALA A 18 9.42 17.85 -11.62
N THR A 19 10.49 18.57 -11.97
CA THR A 19 10.73 19.94 -11.49
C THR A 19 9.58 20.88 -11.86
N ARG A 20 9.01 20.75 -13.07
CA ARG A 20 7.84 21.55 -13.48
C ARG A 20 6.62 21.25 -12.61
N ARG A 21 6.33 19.98 -12.32
CA ARG A 21 5.19 19.58 -11.47
C ARG A 21 5.37 20.00 -10.02
N VAL A 22 6.59 19.91 -9.47
CA VAL A 22 6.91 20.44 -8.15
C VAL A 22 6.66 21.94 -8.08
N LYS A 23 7.06 22.69 -9.11
CA LYS A 23 6.75 24.13 -9.20
C LYS A 23 5.26 24.40 -9.30
N GLU A 24 4.54 23.61 -10.10
CA GLU A 24 3.08 23.72 -10.25
C GLU A 24 2.35 23.53 -8.92
N VAL A 25 2.82 22.61 -8.06
CA VAL A 25 2.32 22.49 -6.68
C VAL A 25 2.48 23.82 -5.94
N SER A 26 3.70 24.36 -5.87
CA SER A 26 3.96 25.62 -5.17
C SER A 26 3.12 26.78 -5.71
N ASP A 27 3.01 26.92 -7.03
CA ASP A 27 2.24 27.98 -7.69
C ASP A 27 0.72 27.85 -7.39
N LEU A 28 0.21 26.62 -7.35
CA LEU A 28 -1.21 26.33 -7.11
C LEU A 28 -1.60 26.62 -5.65
N PHE A 29 -0.70 26.40 -4.70
CA PHE A 29 -0.89 26.82 -3.30
C PHE A 29 -0.70 28.32 -3.06
N ALA A 30 0.01 29.03 -3.95
CA ALA A 30 0.17 30.48 -3.89
C ALA A 30 -1.00 31.25 -4.54
N ALA A 31 -1.82 30.59 -5.36
CA ALA A 31 -2.94 31.20 -6.07
C ALA A 31 -4.18 31.43 -5.18
N SER A 32 -5.00 32.43 -5.53
CA SER A 32 -6.30 32.71 -4.89
C SER A 32 -7.41 32.81 -5.95
N PRO A 33 -8.55 32.10 -5.82
CA PRO A 33 -8.87 31.16 -4.74
C PRO A 33 -7.97 29.91 -4.78
N GLY A 34 -7.84 29.25 -3.63
CA GLY A 34 -6.94 28.11 -3.45
C GLY A 34 -7.29 26.88 -4.31
N PRO A 35 -6.52 25.79 -4.15
CA PRO A 35 -6.68 24.56 -4.93
C PRO A 35 -8.10 23.98 -4.90
N ASP A 36 -8.63 23.58 -6.05
CA ASP A 36 -9.81 22.70 -6.10
C ASP A 36 -9.40 21.21 -6.03
N GLU A 37 -10.31 20.37 -5.54
CA GLU A 37 -10.07 18.94 -5.33
C GLU A 37 -9.67 18.20 -6.63
N ILE A 38 -10.24 18.62 -7.75
CA ILE A 38 -10.01 18.00 -9.06
C ILE A 38 -8.58 18.27 -9.53
N LYS A 39 -8.11 19.52 -9.46
CA LYS A 39 -6.74 19.90 -9.82
C LYS A 39 -5.73 19.24 -8.92
N LEU A 40 -5.98 19.19 -7.60
CA LEU A 40 -5.11 18.47 -6.67
C LEU A 40 -5.04 16.97 -7.00
N GLY A 41 -6.18 16.34 -7.31
CA GLY A 41 -6.23 14.93 -7.71
C GLY A 41 -5.47 14.64 -9.01
N GLN A 42 -5.59 15.53 -10.01
CA GLN A 42 -4.84 15.44 -11.26
C GLN A 42 -3.33 15.60 -11.04
N LEU A 43 -2.94 16.60 -10.24
CA LEU A 43 -1.55 16.90 -9.95
C LEU A 43 -0.90 15.77 -9.15
N LYS A 44 -1.62 15.17 -8.18
CA LYS A 44 -1.19 13.99 -7.44
C LYS A 44 -0.86 12.82 -8.36
N ARG A 45 -1.79 12.48 -9.26
CA ARG A 45 -1.58 11.37 -10.22
C ARG A 45 -0.36 11.64 -11.10
N GLY A 46 -0.24 12.88 -11.58
CA GLY A 46 0.92 13.29 -12.36
C GLY A 46 2.24 13.12 -11.60
N LEU A 47 2.34 13.62 -10.37
CA LEU A 47 3.56 13.46 -9.56
C LEU A 47 3.93 11.99 -9.38
N GLN A 48 2.95 11.12 -9.08
CA GLN A 48 3.13 9.68 -8.95
C GLN A 48 3.65 9.04 -10.26
N ASP A 49 3.00 9.30 -11.39
CA ASP A 49 3.39 8.74 -12.69
C ASP A 49 4.83 9.15 -13.08
N THR A 50 5.22 10.39 -12.77
CA THR A 50 6.60 10.86 -13.01
C THR A 50 7.60 10.17 -12.09
N PHE A 51 7.26 9.99 -10.82
CA PHE A 51 8.10 9.29 -9.85
C PHE A 51 8.37 7.84 -10.27
N ASP A 52 7.32 7.11 -10.65
CA ASP A 52 7.43 5.71 -11.08
C ASP A 52 8.24 5.58 -12.37
N SER A 53 8.06 6.53 -13.30
CA SER A 53 8.87 6.59 -14.54
C SER A 53 10.35 6.82 -14.24
N LEU A 54 10.68 7.77 -13.36
CA LEU A 54 12.06 8.07 -12.97
C LEU A 54 12.73 6.87 -12.29
N LYS A 55 12.03 6.23 -11.34
CA LYS A 55 12.50 5.00 -10.68
C LYS A 55 12.86 3.92 -11.70
N LYS A 56 11.97 3.68 -12.67
CA LYS A 56 12.19 2.69 -13.74
C LYS A 56 13.39 3.04 -14.63
N PHE A 57 13.66 4.32 -14.88
CA PHE A 57 14.86 4.72 -15.64
C PHE A 57 16.13 4.57 -14.80
N ASP A 58 16.11 4.93 -13.51
CA ASP A 58 17.27 4.77 -12.64
C ASP A 58 17.66 3.29 -12.49
N GLU A 59 16.69 2.38 -12.35
CA GLU A 59 16.93 0.93 -12.34
C GLU A 59 17.62 0.41 -13.62
N GLN A 60 17.36 1.03 -14.77
CA GLN A 60 17.98 0.69 -16.05
C GLN A 60 19.33 1.39 -16.27
N ILE A 61 19.53 2.58 -15.71
CA ILE A 61 20.71 3.42 -15.95
C ILE A 61 21.83 3.10 -14.96
N LEU A 62 21.53 2.96 -13.67
CA LEU A 62 22.54 2.77 -12.62
C LEU A 62 23.51 1.60 -12.88
N PRO A 63 23.05 0.42 -13.38
CA PRO A 63 23.97 -0.68 -13.68
C PRO A 63 24.92 -0.42 -14.87
N LEU A 64 24.64 0.61 -15.67
CA LEU A 64 25.36 0.95 -16.91
C LEU A 64 26.22 2.20 -16.75
N VAL A 65 26.21 2.84 -15.58
CA VAL A 65 26.97 4.07 -15.30
C VAL A 65 28.39 3.72 -14.84
N ASP A 66 29.36 4.52 -15.27
CA ASP A 66 30.75 4.36 -14.84
C ASP A 66 30.88 4.50 -13.31
N PRO A 67 31.59 3.58 -12.62
CA PRO A 67 31.69 3.60 -11.17
C PRO A 67 32.21 4.93 -10.59
N GLY A 68 33.07 5.65 -11.33
CA GLY A 68 33.64 6.92 -10.90
C GLY A 68 32.64 8.09 -10.82
N VAL A 69 31.44 7.95 -11.37
CA VAL A 69 30.38 8.97 -11.30
C VAL A 69 29.07 8.44 -10.72
N LEU A 70 29.05 7.17 -10.29
CA LEU A 70 27.85 6.50 -9.79
C LEU A 70 27.28 7.18 -8.55
N ASP A 71 28.13 7.54 -7.58
CA ASP A 71 27.69 8.19 -6.34
C ASP A 71 26.96 9.52 -6.60
N LYS A 72 27.52 10.35 -7.50
CA LYS A 72 26.89 11.62 -7.91
C LYS A 72 25.57 11.40 -8.64
N GLU A 73 25.50 10.38 -9.47
CA GLU A 73 24.28 10.03 -10.20
C GLU A 73 23.17 9.53 -9.27
N ILE A 74 23.53 8.80 -8.21
CA ILE A 74 22.59 8.39 -7.16
C ILE A 74 22.12 9.61 -6.38
N GLU A 75 23.04 10.48 -5.94
CA GLU A 75 22.72 11.70 -5.18
C GLU A 75 21.76 12.63 -5.95
N ASP A 76 22.04 12.87 -7.25
CA ASP A 76 21.17 13.66 -8.12
C ASP A 76 19.77 13.04 -8.30
N SER A 77 19.71 11.70 -8.34
CA SER A 77 18.45 10.97 -8.47
C SER A 77 17.61 11.05 -7.19
N GLU A 78 18.25 10.88 -6.03
CA GLU A 78 17.58 10.96 -4.73
C GLU A 78 17.07 12.38 -4.45
N ARG A 79 17.85 13.41 -4.78
CA ARG A 79 17.41 14.81 -4.63
C ARG A 79 16.07 15.08 -5.33
N ILE A 80 15.91 14.60 -6.56
CA ILE A 80 14.68 14.80 -7.34
C ILE A 80 13.52 13.96 -6.77
N LYS A 81 13.79 12.75 -6.29
CA LYS A 81 12.80 11.90 -5.63
C LYS A 81 12.28 12.55 -4.35
N ASP A 82 13.15 13.15 -3.55
CA ASP A 82 12.78 13.87 -2.34
C ASP A 82 11.89 15.08 -2.63
N GLU A 83 12.23 15.88 -3.66
CA GLU A 83 11.41 17.01 -4.10
C GLU A 83 10.01 16.55 -4.56
N LEU A 84 9.92 15.45 -5.32
CA LEU A 84 8.65 14.85 -5.73
C LEU A 84 7.84 14.33 -4.55
N PHE A 85 8.49 13.65 -3.60
CA PHE A 85 7.84 13.07 -2.44
C PHE A 85 7.26 14.16 -1.52
N LEU A 86 8.00 15.25 -1.32
CA LEU A 86 7.52 16.42 -0.59
C LEU A 86 6.31 17.06 -1.29
N ALA A 87 6.36 17.22 -2.61
CA ALA A 87 5.25 17.76 -3.40
C ALA A 87 3.99 16.87 -3.30
N MET A 88 4.14 15.55 -3.42
CA MET A 88 3.05 14.58 -3.23
C MET A 88 2.44 14.66 -1.84
N SER A 89 3.28 14.71 -0.81
CA SER A 89 2.85 14.83 0.60
C SER A 89 2.08 16.12 0.85
N THR A 90 2.49 17.22 0.21
CA THR A 90 1.81 18.52 0.29
C THR A 90 0.42 18.46 -0.33
N VAL A 91 0.30 17.84 -1.52
CA VAL A 91 -0.98 17.63 -2.20
C VAL A 91 -1.90 16.70 -1.39
N ASP A 92 -1.35 15.62 -0.82
CA ASP A 92 -2.10 14.68 0.03
C ASP A 92 -2.62 15.32 1.31
N HIS A 93 -1.82 16.19 1.92
CA HIS A 93 -2.24 16.98 3.06
C HIS A 93 -3.41 17.90 2.69
N ALA A 94 -3.32 18.61 1.57
CA ALA A 94 -4.39 19.51 1.11
C ALA A 94 -5.69 18.77 0.77
N LEU A 95 -5.61 17.63 0.05
CA LEU A 95 -6.77 16.78 -0.22
C LEU A 95 -7.42 16.23 1.07
N SER A 96 -6.65 16.13 2.16
CA SER A 96 -7.14 15.68 3.48
C SER A 96 -7.72 16.81 4.34
N THR A 97 -7.43 18.08 4.02
CA THR A 97 -7.88 19.27 4.75
C THR A 97 -8.98 20.04 4.03
N LEU A 98 -9.26 19.75 2.75
CA LEU A 98 -10.41 20.31 2.04
C LEU A 98 -11.72 20.01 2.81
N PRO A 99 -12.55 21.03 3.08
CA PRO A 99 -13.85 20.81 3.70
C PRO A 99 -14.74 20.00 2.72
N PRO A 100 -15.57 19.07 3.21
CA PRO A 100 -16.56 18.41 2.36
C PRO A 100 -17.48 19.48 1.74
N PRO A 101 -17.98 19.26 0.49
CA PRO A 101 -18.90 20.18 -0.13
C PRO A 101 -20.13 20.33 0.78
N THR A 102 -20.34 21.54 1.29
CA THR A 102 -21.47 21.84 2.17
C THR A 102 -22.76 21.84 1.32
N PRO A 103 -23.75 20.97 1.59
CA PRO A 103 -25.10 21.22 1.14
C PRO A 103 -25.66 22.40 1.95
N VAL A 104 -26.15 23.40 1.23
CA VAL A 104 -26.88 24.53 1.82
C VAL A 104 -28.21 23.99 2.35
N SER A 105 -28.42 23.93 3.67
CA SER A 105 -29.78 23.97 4.26
C SER A 105 -29.80 24.15 5.78
N THR A 106 -30.40 25.29 6.15
CA THR A 106 -31.33 25.58 7.26
C THR A 106 -31.37 24.67 8.48
N GLY A 107 -31.26 25.32 9.64
CA GLY A 107 -30.98 24.71 10.93
C GLY A 107 -32.06 23.81 11.52
N ARG A 108 -31.59 22.94 12.43
CA ARG A 108 -32.31 22.52 13.64
C ARG A 108 -31.34 21.96 14.67
N LEU A 109 -31.49 22.44 15.91
CA LEU A 109 -30.66 22.09 17.07
C LEU A 109 -30.95 20.66 17.53
N SER A 110 -29.90 19.85 17.70
CA SER A 110 -29.91 18.56 18.41
C SER A 110 -28.78 18.53 19.45
N PRO A 111 -28.91 17.80 20.57
CA PRO A 111 -27.97 17.87 21.69
C PRO A 111 -26.60 17.30 21.34
N VAL A 112 -25.55 18.06 21.68
CA VAL A 112 -24.15 17.77 21.40
C VAL A 112 -23.67 16.57 22.23
N ARG A 113 -23.35 15.47 21.55
CA ARG A 113 -22.50 14.39 22.10
C ARG A 113 -21.04 14.88 22.00
N PRO A 114 -20.19 14.71 23.03
CA PRO A 114 -18.82 15.20 22.95
C PRO A 114 -18.08 14.54 21.77
N PRO A 115 -17.32 15.30 20.98
CA PRO A 115 -16.60 14.75 19.85
C PRO A 115 -15.54 13.78 20.39
N VAL A 116 -15.64 12.52 19.98
CA VAL A 116 -14.53 11.57 20.11
C VAL A 116 -13.39 12.16 19.29
N VAL A 117 -12.35 12.64 19.95
CA VAL A 117 -11.16 13.17 19.30
C VAL A 117 -10.40 11.97 18.72
N SER A 118 -10.81 11.51 17.53
CA SER A 118 -10.03 10.53 16.78
C SER A 118 -8.83 11.28 16.20
N ALA A 119 -7.63 11.00 16.70
CA ALA A 119 -6.41 11.41 16.02
C ALA A 119 -6.50 10.99 14.54
N LYS A 120 -6.31 11.93 13.61
CA LYS A 120 -6.25 11.62 12.17
C LYS A 120 -4.92 10.91 11.90
N LEU A 121 -4.90 9.61 12.20
CA LEU A 121 -3.84 8.69 11.80
C LEU A 121 -3.75 8.68 10.26
N PRO A 122 -2.56 8.46 9.67
CA PRO A 122 -2.42 8.23 8.25
C PRO A 122 -3.45 7.21 7.76
N LYS A 123 -4.05 7.41 6.58
CA LYS A 123 -5.02 6.47 6.00
C LYS A 123 -4.39 5.08 5.97
N LEU A 124 -4.92 4.18 6.80
CA LEU A 124 -4.42 2.81 6.91
C LEU A 124 -4.66 2.10 5.57
N MET A 125 -3.60 1.95 4.78
CA MET A 125 -3.67 1.17 3.54
C MET A 125 -3.68 -0.31 3.92
N LEU A 126 -4.84 -0.95 3.77
CA LEU A 126 -4.95 -2.39 3.92
C LEU A 126 -4.11 -3.06 2.82
N LYS A 127 -3.31 -4.04 3.24
CA LYS A 127 -2.53 -4.85 2.31
C LYS A 127 -3.47 -5.73 1.48
N SER A 128 -3.15 -5.89 0.20
CA SER A 128 -3.87 -6.83 -0.65
C SER A 128 -3.61 -8.28 -0.22
N PHE A 129 -4.57 -9.15 -0.52
CA PHE A 129 -4.56 -10.56 -0.15
C PHE A 129 -4.64 -11.43 -1.39
N ASN A 130 -3.60 -12.23 -1.61
CA ASN A 130 -3.44 -13.08 -2.78
C ASN A 130 -3.93 -14.52 -2.61
N GLY A 131 -4.38 -14.89 -1.40
CA GLY A 131 -4.79 -16.27 -1.06
C GLY A 131 -3.77 -17.08 -0.27
N SER A 132 -2.69 -16.47 0.24
CA SER A 132 -1.73 -17.15 1.11
C SER A 132 -2.33 -17.48 2.49
N LEU A 133 -2.36 -18.76 2.87
CA LEU A 133 -2.90 -19.19 4.17
C LEU A 133 -2.16 -18.56 5.36
N VAL A 134 -0.83 -18.41 5.25
CA VAL A 134 0.04 -17.79 6.25
C VAL A 134 -0.31 -16.30 6.48
N ALA A 135 -0.85 -15.64 5.45
CA ALA A 135 -1.22 -14.22 5.52
C ALA A 135 -2.70 -14.01 5.91
N TRP A 136 -3.53 -15.06 5.87
CA TRP A 136 -4.98 -14.96 6.03
C TRP A 136 -5.38 -14.27 7.34
N THR A 137 -4.85 -14.70 8.48
CA THR A 137 -5.18 -14.14 9.80
C THR A 137 -4.91 -12.64 9.84
N SER A 138 -3.70 -12.23 9.47
CA SER A 138 -3.31 -10.82 9.45
C SER A 138 -4.17 -9.96 8.52
N PHE A 139 -4.55 -10.50 7.36
CA PHE A 139 -5.42 -9.82 6.41
C PHE A 139 -6.84 -9.70 6.97
N TRP A 140 -7.41 -10.81 7.44
CA TRP A 140 -8.77 -10.88 7.92
C TRP A 140 -8.98 -9.99 9.14
N ASP A 141 -8.07 -10.02 10.13
CA ASP A 141 -8.16 -9.17 11.32
C ASP A 141 -8.11 -7.69 10.95
N SER A 142 -7.22 -7.31 10.02
CA SER A 142 -7.09 -5.93 9.54
C SER A 142 -8.33 -5.48 8.76
N PHE A 143 -8.80 -6.30 7.82
CA PHE A 143 -9.99 -6.02 7.01
C PHE A 143 -11.25 -5.96 7.88
N LYS A 144 -11.36 -6.88 8.83
CA LYS A 144 -12.52 -6.99 9.71
C LYS A 144 -12.66 -5.73 10.56
N SER A 145 -11.58 -5.33 11.23
CA SER A 145 -11.55 -4.14 12.08
C SER A 145 -11.79 -2.84 11.30
N ALA A 146 -11.17 -2.69 10.12
CA ALA A 146 -11.25 -1.45 9.35
C ALA A 146 -12.55 -1.29 8.54
N ILE A 147 -13.09 -2.40 8.00
CA ILE A 147 -14.14 -2.38 6.98
C ILE A 147 -15.36 -3.20 7.40
N HIS A 148 -15.19 -4.49 7.74
CA HIS A 148 -16.33 -5.39 7.99
C HIS A 148 -17.18 -4.92 9.18
N ASP A 149 -16.54 -4.63 10.31
CA ASP A 149 -17.19 -4.24 11.57
C ASP A 149 -17.53 -2.73 11.60
N ASN A 150 -17.16 -1.97 10.56
CA ASN A 150 -17.42 -0.53 10.49
C ASN A 150 -18.89 -0.26 10.12
N PRO A 151 -19.71 0.33 11.03
CA PRO A 151 -21.12 0.58 10.76
C PRO A 151 -21.37 1.78 9.83
N SER A 152 -20.36 2.61 9.58
CA SER A 152 -20.48 3.82 8.76
C SER A 152 -20.35 3.54 7.25
N LEU A 153 -20.01 2.31 6.86
CA LEU A 153 -19.86 1.91 5.46
C LEU A 153 -21.07 1.09 5.01
N ALA A 154 -21.61 1.39 3.83
CA ALA A 154 -22.65 0.57 3.23
C ALA A 154 -22.09 -0.80 2.80
N THR A 155 -22.95 -1.82 2.78
CA THR A 155 -22.56 -3.20 2.42
C THR A 155 -21.92 -3.27 1.02
N ILE A 156 -22.45 -2.53 0.05
CA ILE A 156 -21.92 -2.47 -1.31
C ILE A 156 -20.51 -1.89 -1.34
N ASP A 157 -20.23 -0.86 -0.52
CA ASP A 157 -18.91 -0.25 -0.43
C ASP A 157 -17.93 -1.22 0.20
N LYS A 158 -18.34 -1.92 1.28
CA LYS A 158 -17.52 -2.98 1.89
C LYS A 158 -17.16 -4.06 0.88
N PHE A 159 -18.10 -4.46 0.02
CA PHE A 159 -17.84 -5.47 -1.00
C PHE A 159 -16.91 -4.94 -2.12
N SER A 160 -17.10 -3.69 -2.54
CA SER A 160 -16.22 -3.03 -3.52
C SER A 160 -14.78 -2.96 -3.01
N TYR A 161 -14.60 -2.54 -1.75
CA TYR A 161 -13.29 -2.53 -1.10
C TYR A 161 -12.69 -3.93 -0.98
N LEU A 162 -13.48 -4.93 -0.58
CA LEU A 162 -13.04 -6.32 -0.53
C LEU A 162 -12.50 -6.77 -1.90
N GLN A 163 -13.27 -6.57 -2.99
CA GLN A 163 -12.82 -6.95 -4.33
C GLN A 163 -11.53 -6.22 -4.76
N SER A 164 -11.35 -4.97 -4.34
CA SER A 164 -10.15 -4.19 -4.65
C SER A 164 -8.89 -4.69 -3.95
N LEU A 165 -9.05 -5.32 -2.78
CA LEU A 165 -7.95 -5.85 -1.97
C LEU A 165 -7.62 -7.31 -2.29
N LEU A 166 -8.46 -8.01 -3.04
CA LEU A 166 -8.23 -9.41 -3.38
C LEU A 166 -7.45 -9.55 -4.69
N GLU A 167 -6.46 -10.43 -4.65
CA GLU A 167 -5.60 -10.78 -5.78
C GLU A 167 -5.53 -12.30 -5.94
N GLY A 168 -5.04 -12.75 -7.11
CA GLY A 168 -4.77 -14.18 -7.38
C GLY A 168 -5.90 -15.13 -6.97
N LYS A 169 -5.54 -16.16 -6.20
CA LYS A 169 -6.46 -17.23 -5.76
C LYS A 169 -7.61 -16.69 -4.90
N ALA A 170 -7.37 -15.63 -4.14
CA ALA A 170 -8.41 -15.04 -3.31
C ALA A 170 -9.46 -14.34 -4.18
N LYS A 171 -9.04 -13.59 -5.19
CA LYS A 171 -9.95 -12.96 -6.17
C LYS A 171 -10.74 -13.99 -6.97
N GLU A 172 -10.07 -15.06 -7.42
CA GLU A 172 -10.72 -16.17 -8.13
C GLU A 172 -11.82 -16.85 -7.30
N THR A 173 -11.69 -16.88 -5.97
CA THR A 173 -12.67 -17.50 -5.07
C THR A 173 -14.06 -16.86 -5.18
N ILE A 174 -14.11 -15.57 -5.49
CA ILE A 174 -15.35 -14.78 -5.54
C ILE A 174 -15.66 -14.26 -6.95
N ALA A 175 -14.89 -14.64 -7.97
CA ALA A 175 -14.96 -14.07 -9.32
C ALA A 175 -16.31 -14.27 -10.03
N GLY A 176 -17.16 -15.19 -9.55
CA GLY A 176 -18.52 -15.41 -10.05
C GLY A 176 -19.62 -14.62 -9.35
N LEU A 177 -19.29 -13.85 -8.30
CA LEU A 177 -20.27 -13.06 -7.56
C LEU A 177 -20.39 -11.66 -8.15
N ALA A 178 -21.61 -11.27 -8.53
CA ALA A 178 -21.91 -9.90 -8.91
C ALA A 178 -21.74 -8.97 -7.69
N LEU A 179 -21.20 -7.77 -7.91
CA LEU A 179 -21.04 -6.73 -6.88
C LEU A 179 -22.42 -6.21 -6.45
N THR A 180 -23.03 -6.88 -5.47
CA THR A 180 -24.35 -6.56 -4.90
C THR A 180 -24.35 -6.80 -3.39
N ASP A 181 -25.22 -6.09 -2.66
CA ASP A 181 -25.33 -6.24 -1.21
C ASP A 181 -25.61 -7.68 -0.77
N ALA A 182 -26.49 -8.37 -1.50
CA ALA A 182 -26.89 -9.75 -1.20
C ALA A 182 -25.73 -10.74 -1.31
N ASN A 183 -24.74 -10.45 -2.16
CA ASN A 183 -23.61 -11.34 -2.40
C ASN A 183 -22.43 -11.10 -1.45
N TYR A 184 -22.43 -10.00 -0.69
CA TYR A 184 -21.32 -9.68 0.21
C TYR A 184 -21.09 -10.75 1.28
N SER A 185 -22.15 -11.16 1.99
CA SER A 185 -22.05 -12.23 3.00
C SER A 185 -21.54 -13.53 2.38
N THR A 186 -22.07 -13.90 1.22
CA THR A 186 -21.63 -15.08 0.47
C THR A 186 -20.15 -15.01 0.10
N ALA A 187 -19.65 -13.83 -0.29
CA ALA A 187 -18.24 -13.62 -0.60
C ALA A 187 -17.35 -13.84 0.63
N ILE A 188 -17.75 -13.31 1.80
CA ILE A 188 -17.04 -13.51 3.06
C ILE A 188 -17.01 -14.99 3.45
N ASP A 189 -18.17 -15.66 3.42
CA ASP A 189 -18.29 -17.07 3.79
C ASP A 189 -17.40 -17.97 2.90
N LEU A 190 -17.33 -17.68 1.60
CA LEU A 190 -16.47 -18.42 0.67
C LEU A 190 -14.98 -18.23 0.97
N LEU A 191 -14.57 -17.00 1.28
CA LEU A 191 -13.18 -16.70 1.63
C LEU A 191 -12.80 -17.35 2.96
N GLU A 192 -13.63 -17.24 3.99
CA GLU A 192 -13.40 -17.85 5.30
C GLU A 192 -13.38 -19.37 5.21
N LYS A 193 -14.31 -19.98 4.46
CA LYS A 193 -14.29 -21.43 4.22
C LYS A 193 -13.03 -21.88 3.51
N ARG A 194 -12.52 -21.10 2.55
CA ARG A 194 -11.36 -21.50 1.73
C ARG A 194 -10.02 -21.24 2.41
N PHE A 195 -9.90 -20.15 3.17
CA PHE A 195 -8.63 -19.67 3.72
C PHE A 195 -8.59 -19.59 5.25
N GLY A 196 -9.73 -19.57 5.93
CA GLY A 196 -9.86 -19.40 7.39
C GLY A 196 -9.81 -20.67 8.23
N SER A 197 -9.60 -21.83 7.62
CA SER A 197 -9.41 -23.09 8.37
C SER A 197 -8.13 -23.02 9.20
N LYS A 198 -8.29 -22.95 10.52
CA LYS A 198 -7.19 -22.89 11.49
C LYS A 198 -6.18 -24.02 11.31
N GLU A 199 -6.66 -25.24 11.10
CA GLU A 199 -5.83 -26.42 10.85
C GLU A 199 -4.96 -26.27 9.60
N ARG A 200 -5.54 -25.77 8.50
CA ARG A 200 -4.82 -25.55 7.24
C ARG A 200 -3.83 -24.39 7.34
N ILE A 201 -4.17 -23.35 8.10
CA ILE A 201 -3.26 -22.23 8.39
C ILE A 201 -2.06 -22.75 9.20
N THR A 202 -2.31 -23.52 10.27
CA THR A 202 -1.26 -24.16 11.06
C THR A 202 -0.37 -25.06 10.21
N ALA A 203 -0.95 -25.93 9.38
CA ALA A 203 -0.19 -26.77 8.46
C ALA A 203 0.68 -25.94 7.50
N ALA A 204 0.15 -24.85 6.94
CA ALA A 204 0.92 -23.97 6.07
C ALA A 204 2.10 -23.29 6.79
N HIS A 205 1.94 -22.90 8.06
CA HIS A 205 3.07 -22.40 8.86
C HIS A 205 4.10 -23.49 9.17
N MET A 206 3.67 -24.73 9.41
CA MET A 206 4.58 -25.87 9.57
C MET A 206 5.34 -26.19 8.28
N ASP A 207 4.68 -26.16 7.12
CA ASP A 207 5.32 -26.36 5.82
C ASP A 207 6.41 -25.31 5.59
N VAL A 208 6.15 -24.04 5.97
CA VAL A 208 7.16 -22.97 5.89
C VAL A 208 8.37 -23.26 6.77
N LEU A 209 8.20 -23.82 7.97
CA LEU A 209 9.33 -24.22 8.83
C LEU A 209 10.12 -25.39 8.23
N MET A 210 9.41 -26.39 7.70
CA MET A 210 10.04 -27.57 7.11
C MET A 210 10.73 -27.27 5.78
N SER A 211 10.33 -26.20 5.09
CA SER A 211 10.92 -25.75 3.82
C SER A 211 11.98 -24.67 4.00
N LEU A 212 12.48 -24.40 5.21
CA LEU A 212 13.55 -23.42 5.41
C LEU A 212 14.87 -23.96 4.85
N ASP A 213 15.49 -23.17 3.98
CA ASP A 213 16.77 -23.54 3.37
C ASP A 213 17.90 -23.56 4.41
N ALA A 214 18.73 -24.59 4.33
CA ALA A 214 19.95 -24.68 5.13
C ALA A 214 20.95 -23.61 4.67
N VAL A 215 21.53 -22.89 5.62
CA VAL A 215 22.62 -21.95 5.33
C VAL A 215 23.89 -22.75 5.07
N SER A 216 24.46 -22.59 3.88
CA SER A 216 25.56 -23.43 3.39
C SER A 216 26.95 -23.01 3.93
N SER A 217 27.05 -21.85 4.58
CA SER A 217 28.31 -21.31 5.12
C SER A 217 28.04 -20.39 6.32
N ASP A 218 28.85 -20.51 7.36
CA ASP A 218 28.84 -19.63 8.52
C ASP A 218 29.26 -18.18 8.19
N HIS A 219 29.93 -17.97 7.05
CA HIS A 219 30.24 -16.64 6.53
C HIS A 219 29.03 -15.91 5.94
N HIS A 220 27.90 -16.61 5.70
CA HIS A 220 26.66 -16.01 5.20
C HIS A 220 25.78 -15.47 6.33
N ILE A 221 26.31 -14.52 7.10
CA ILE A 221 25.66 -13.96 8.30
C ILE A 221 24.25 -13.41 8.01
N PHE A 222 24.05 -12.81 6.82
CA PHE A 222 22.73 -12.32 6.40
C PHE A 222 21.71 -13.46 6.23
N GLU A 223 22.11 -14.57 5.62
CA GLU A 223 21.24 -15.74 5.43
C GLU A 223 20.92 -16.39 6.78
N LEU A 224 21.90 -16.46 7.68
CA LEU A 224 21.71 -16.97 9.03
C LEU A 224 20.73 -16.11 9.85
N ARG A 225 20.87 -14.77 9.80
CA ARG A 225 19.91 -13.86 10.45
C ARG A 225 18.52 -14.01 9.83
N ARG A 226 18.42 -14.07 8.50
CA ARG A 226 17.14 -14.27 7.81
C ARG A 226 16.47 -15.59 8.20
N LEU A 227 17.24 -16.67 8.32
CA LEU A 227 16.76 -17.97 8.77
C LEU A 227 16.22 -17.88 10.20
N TYR A 228 17.00 -17.28 11.11
CA TYR A 228 16.58 -17.07 12.50
C TYR A 228 15.29 -16.24 12.58
N ASP A 229 15.25 -15.07 11.94
CA ASP A 229 14.09 -14.17 11.97
C ASP A 229 12.84 -14.86 11.41
N LYS A 230 13.00 -15.64 10.32
CA LYS A 230 11.90 -16.38 9.72
C LYS A 230 11.40 -17.51 10.61
N THR A 231 12.30 -18.20 11.29
CA THR A 231 11.99 -19.27 12.24
C THR A 231 11.21 -18.71 13.43
N GLU A 232 11.76 -17.70 14.10
CA GLU A 232 11.10 -17.03 15.23
C GLU A 232 9.74 -16.44 14.85
N SER A 233 9.65 -15.75 13.70
CA SER A 233 8.37 -15.20 13.23
C SER A 233 7.33 -16.30 13.03
N THR A 234 7.73 -17.46 12.50
CA THR A 234 6.79 -18.56 12.24
C THR A 234 6.38 -19.27 13.52
N ILE A 235 7.30 -19.45 14.48
CA ILE A 235 7.01 -19.95 15.83
C ILE A 235 6.01 -19.04 16.54
N ARG A 236 6.20 -17.71 16.50
CA ARG A 236 5.24 -16.75 17.08
C ARG A 236 3.86 -16.86 16.43
N SER A 237 3.79 -17.04 15.11
CA SER A 237 2.51 -17.25 14.41
C SER A 237 1.83 -18.56 14.86
N LEU A 238 2.58 -19.65 15.00
CA LEU A 238 2.06 -20.93 15.50
C LEU A 238 1.56 -20.84 16.95
N SER A 239 2.31 -20.15 17.81
CA SER A 239 1.90 -19.86 19.20
C SER A 239 0.60 -19.04 19.25
N ALA A 240 0.47 -18.00 18.40
CA ALA A 240 -0.76 -17.22 18.29
C ALA A 240 -1.96 -18.06 17.78
N LEU A 241 -1.70 -19.13 17.02
CA LEU A 241 -2.70 -20.12 16.63
C LEU A 241 -2.97 -21.15 17.75
N GLY A 242 -2.35 -21.03 18.92
CA GLY A 242 -2.56 -21.94 20.05
C GLY A 242 -1.87 -23.30 19.89
N VAL A 243 -0.87 -23.40 19.03
CA VAL A 243 0.02 -24.57 19.00
C VAL A 243 1.04 -24.41 20.14
N PRO A 244 1.21 -25.42 21.01
CA PRO A 244 2.23 -25.37 22.06
C PRO A 244 3.62 -25.37 21.41
N VAL A 245 4.44 -24.37 21.73
CA VAL A 245 5.78 -24.16 21.17
C VAL A 245 6.91 -24.36 22.19
N ASP A 246 6.56 -24.53 23.47
CA ASP A 246 7.51 -24.79 24.56
C ASP A 246 7.39 -26.26 25.01
N SER A 247 8.54 -26.86 25.34
CA SER A 247 8.67 -28.10 26.13
C SER A 247 9.46 -27.82 27.40
#